data_AF-A0A2D4L8V9-F1
#
_entry.id   AF-A0A2D4L8V9-F1
#
_cell.length_a   1.000
_cell.length_b   1.000
_cell.length_c   1.000
_cell.angle_alpha   90.00
_cell.angle_beta   90.00
_cell.angle_gamma   90.00
#
_symmetry.space_group_name_H-M   'P 1'
#
loop_
_entity.id
_entity.type
_entity.pdbx_description
1 polymer ?
#
loop_
_entity_poly.entity_id
_entity_poly.type
_entity_poly.pdbx_seq_one_letter_code
_entity_poly.pdbx_strand_id
1 'polypeptide(L)'
;DDLLKYYQHVTRAVLGDDPQLMKVALQDLQTNSKIAALLPYFVYIVSGVKSVSHDLEQLNRLLHMAKSLIQNPYLCLGSYVKSLIASVMYCVLEPLAASINPLNDHWTLRDYAALLLGQIFWTHGDLVSSLYHQILLTLQKVLADPVRPLCSHYGAVVGLHALGWEAVQRVLYPHLSTYWSNLQVVLDDYSVSNAQVKADGHKVYGAILVAV
;
A
#
# COMPACT_ATOMS: atom_id res chain seq x y z
N ASP A 1 4.13 -32.00 -10.58
CA ASP A 1 2.67 -31.92 -10.75
C ASP A 1 1.91 -31.41 -9.55
N ASP A 2 2.14 -31.92 -8.34
CA ASP A 2 1.33 -31.53 -7.17
C ASP A 2 1.57 -30.09 -6.70
N LEU A 3 2.82 -29.60 -6.71
CA LEU A 3 3.12 -28.19 -6.38
C LEU A 3 2.51 -27.21 -7.38
N LEU A 4 2.50 -27.56 -8.66
CA LEU A 4 1.90 -26.74 -9.71
C LEU A 4 0.38 -26.70 -9.57
N LYS A 5 -0.25 -27.85 -9.31
CA LYS A 5 -1.69 -27.92 -9.02
C LYS A 5 -2.03 -27.09 -7.79
N TYR A 6 -1.27 -27.23 -6.70
CA TYR A 6 -1.46 -26.43 -5.49
C TYR A 6 -1.37 -24.93 -5.79
N TYR A 7 -0.30 -24.50 -6.48
CA TYR A 7 -0.12 -23.09 -6.88
C TYR A 7 -1.33 -22.57 -7.68
N GLN A 8 -1.82 -23.33 -8.65
CA GLN A 8 -2.99 -22.95 -9.47
C GLN A 8 -4.27 -22.84 -8.63
N HIS A 9 -4.52 -23.80 -7.73
CA HIS A 9 -5.71 -23.79 -6.87
C HIS A 9 -5.68 -22.61 -5.90
N VAL A 10 -4.55 -22.36 -5.25
CA VAL A 10 -4.40 -21.23 -4.33
C VAL A 10 -4.52 -19.91 -5.07
N THR A 11 -3.89 -19.76 -6.22
CA THR A 11 -3.98 -18.52 -7.02
C THR A 11 -5.43 -18.25 -7.45
N ARG A 12 -6.13 -19.28 -7.95
CA ARG A 12 -7.54 -19.16 -8.33
C ARG A 12 -8.45 -18.86 -7.13
N ALA A 13 -8.17 -19.47 -5.99
CA ALA A 13 -8.91 -19.22 -4.75
C ALA A 13 -8.74 -17.77 -4.26
N VAL A 14 -7.51 -17.26 -4.27
CA VAL A 14 -7.23 -15.90 -3.79
C VAL A 14 -7.77 -14.83 -4.74
N LEU A 15 -7.66 -15.05 -6.06
CA LEU A 15 -8.07 -14.07 -7.08
C LEU A 15 -9.52 -14.27 -7.58
N GLY A 16 -10.24 -15.28 -7.09
CA GLY A 16 -11.60 -15.62 -7.55
C GLY A 16 -12.70 -15.13 -6.60
N ASP A 17 -13.95 -15.23 -7.02
CA ASP A 17 -15.07 -14.51 -6.38
C ASP A 17 -15.58 -15.11 -5.05
N ASP A 18 -15.10 -16.28 -4.65
CA ASP A 18 -15.54 -16.94 -3.41
C ASP A 18 -14.73 -16.43 -2.19
N PRO A 19 -15.34 -15.64 -1.28
CA PRO A 19 -14.63 -15.05 -0.14
C PRO A 19 -14.24 -16.08 0.92
N GLN A 20 -14.98 -17.19 1.04
CA GLN A 20 -14.64 -18.25 2.00
C GLN A 20 -13.43 -19.02 1.50
N LEU A 21 -13.42 -19.37 0.21
CA LEU A 21 -12.30 -20.04 -0.42
C LEU A 21 -11.04 -19.15 -0.41
N MET A 22 -11.18 -17.86 -0.70
CA MET A 22 -10.10 -16.88 -0.57
C MET A 22 -9.52 -16.88 0.85
N LYS A 23 -10.38 -16.81 1.88
CA LYS A 23 -9.94 -16.80 3.29
C LYS A 23 -9.16 -18.06 3.65
N VAL A 24 -9.64 -19.24 3.23
CA VAL A 24 -8.95 -20.52 3.46
C VAL A 24 -7.59 -20.54 2.77
N ALA A 25 -7.52 -20.09 1.51
CA ALA A 25 -6.27 -20.06 0.76
C ALA A 25 -5.23 -19.09 1.35
N LEU A 26 -5.66 -17.91 1.82
CA LEU A 26 -4.78 -16.94 2.50
C LEU A 26 -4.26 -17.49 3.83
N GLN A 27 -5.13 -18.16 4.62
CA GLN A 27 -4.72 -18.79 5.87
C GLN A 27 -3.73 -19.94 5.66
N ASP A 28 -3.90 -20.72 4.59
CA ASP A 28 -2.94 -21.74 4.19
C ASP A 28 -1.61 -21.10 3.79
N LEU A 29 -1.61 -20.07 2.92
CA LEU A 29 -0.39 -19.32 2.56
C LEU A 29 0.36 -18.77 3.77
N GLN A 30 -0.35 -18.39 4.83
CA GLN A 30 0.24 -17.84 6.05
C GLN A 30 0.90 -18.91 6.94
N THR A 31 0.45 -20.16 6.90
CA THR A 31 0.87 -21.19 7.89
C THR A 31 1.56 -22.40 7.27
N ASN A 32 1.46 -22.59 5.96
CA ASN A 32 1.97 -23.76 5.27
C ASN A 32 3.49 -23.69 5.11
N SER A 33 4.18 -24.67 5.71
CA SER A 33 5.64 -24.78 5.68
C SER A 33 6.21 -25.36 4.39
N LYS A 34 5.36 -25.90 3.50
CA LYS A 34 5.77 -26.65 2.30
C LYS A 34 5.81 -25.80 1.03
N ILE A 35 5.57 -24.49 1.14
CA ILE A 35 5.41 -23.59 -0.02
C ILE A 35 6.64 -22.77 -0.36
N ALA A 36 7.78 -23.01 0.31
CA ALA A 36 9.01 -22.24 0.08
C ALA A 36 9.45 -22.22 -1.40
N ALA A 37 9.33 -23.36 -2.10
CA ALA A 37 9.65 -23.46 -3.53
C ALA A 37 8.71 -22.65 -4.44
N LEU A 38 7.53 -22.27 -3.94
CA LEU A 38 6.51 -21.51 -4.68
C LEU A 38 6.56 -20.00 -4.40
N LEU A 39 7.32 -19.57 -3.40
CA LEU A 39 7.46 -18.15 -3.02
C LEU A 39 7.77 -17.24 -4.22
N PRO A 40 8.69 -17.57 -5.15
CA PRO A 40 9.00 -16.67 -6.27
C PRO A 40 7.78 -16.41 -7.17
N TYR A 41 6.90 -17.40 -7.33
CA TYR A 41 5.72 -17.30 -8.17
C TYR A 41 4.62 -16.48 -7.51
N PHE A 42 4.40 -16.65 -6.20
CA PHE A 42 3.47 -15.81 -5.47
C PHE A 42 3.93 -14.35 -5.41
N VAL A 43 5.23 -14.11 -5.22
CA VAL A 43 5.79 -12.75 -5.27
C VAL A 43 5.64 -12.16 -6.67
N TYR A 44 5.79 -12.95 -7.73
CA TYR A 44 5.55 -12.50 -9.10
C TYR A 44 4.10 -12.05 -9.32
N ILE A 45 3.11 -12.81 -8.82
CA ILE A 45 1.69 -12.43 -8.87
C ILE A 45 1.48 -11.09 -8.14
N VAL A 46 1.98 -10.96 -6.91
CA VAL A 46 1.88 -9.72 -6.13
C VAL A 46 2.61 -8.55 -6.80
N SER A 47 3.68 -8.81 -7.54
CA SER A 47 4.41 -7.79 -8.31
C SER A 47 3.62 -7.30 -9.53
N GLY A 48 2.57 -8.03 -9.92
CA GLY A 48 1.63 -7.68 -10.97
C GLY A 48 0.62 -6.58 -10.63
N VAL A 49 0.66 -5.95 -9.44
CA VAL A 49 -0.33 -4.92 -9.02
C VAL A 49 -0.57 -3.83 -10.07
N LYS A 50 0.43 -3.47 -10.88
CA LYS A 50 0.31 -2.45 -11.93
C LYS A 50 -0.68 -2.84 -13.02
N SER A 51 -0.77 -4.11 -13.39
CA SER A 51 -1.67 -4.58 -14.46
C SER A 51 -3.15 -4.57 -14.03
N VAL A 52 -3.41 -4.60 -12.73
CA VAL A 52 -4.76 -4.58 -12.14
C VAL A 52 -5.10 -3.24 -11.48
N SER A 53 -4.42 -2.16 -11.84
CA SER A 53 -4.64 -0.83 -11.25
C SER A 53 -6.07 -0.27 -11.41
N HIS A 54 -6.86 -0.86 -12.31
CA HIS A 54 -8.26 -0.52 -12.58
C HIS A 54 -9.24 -1.30 -11.68
N ASP A 55 -8.78 -2.32 -10.96
CA ASP A 55 -9.60 -3.23 -10.17
C ASP A 55 -9.18 -3.17 -8.70
N LEU A 56 -9.95 -2.43 -7.89
CA LEU A 56 -9.68 -2.29 -6.46
C LEU A 56 -9.76 -3.62 -5.71
N GLU A 57 -10.65 -4.50 -6.12
CA GLU A 57 -10.87 -5.77 -5.43
C GLU A 57 -9.66 -6.68 -5.63
N GLN A 58 -9.17 -6.77 -6.87
CA GLN A 58 -7.94 -7.52 -7.18
C GLN A 58 -6.72 -6.91 -6.50
N LEU A 59 -6.57 -5.58 -6.46
CA LEU A 59 -5.51 -4.94 -5.69
C LEU A 59 -5.56 -5.33 -4.20
N ASN A 60 -6.75 -5.33 -3.60
CA ASN A 60 -6.93 -5.72 -2.20
C ASN A 60 -6.56 -7.20 -1.97
N ARG A 61 -6.97 -8.10 -2.87
CA ARG A 61 -6.61 -9.53 -2.85
C ARG A 61 -5.09 -9.72 -2.93
N LEU A 62 -4.40 -8.97 -3.78
CA LEU A 62 -2.94 -9.00 -3.89
C LEU A 62 -2.26 -8.52 -2.61
N LEU A 63 -2.77 -7.47 -1.95
CA LEU A 63 -2.24 -7.02 -0.66
C LEU A 63 -2.49 -8.04 0.46
N HIS A 64 -3.63 -8.74 0.46
CA HIS A 64 -3.89 -9.85 1.38
C HIS A 64 -2.95 -11.04 1.13
N MET A 65 -2.67 -11.37 -0.13
CA MET A 65 -1.67 -12.38 -0.48
C MET A 65 -0.29 -11.96 0.03
N ALA A 66 0.13 -10.71 -0.22
CA ALA A 66 1.38 -10.16 0.28
C ALA A 66 1.49 -10.30 1.81
N LYS A 67 0.46 -9.87 2.55
CA LYS A 67 0.39 -10.01 4.00
C LYS A 67 0.56 -11.47 4.45
N SER A 68 -0.12 -12.40 3.81
CA SER A 68 -0.06 -13.83 4.16
C SER A 68 1.36 -14.39 3.97
N LEU A 69 2.03 -14.03 2.87
CA LEU A 69 3.42 -14.42 2.63
C LEU A 69 4.38 -13.81 3.65
N ILE A 70 4.19 -12.52 3.99
CA ILE A 70 5.05 -11.79 4.93
C ILE A 70 4.95 -12.35 6.35
N GLN A 71 3.76 -12.83 6.71
CA GLN A 71 3.46 -13.39 8.03
C GLN A 71 3.81 -14.88 8.15
N ASN A 72 4.22 -15.55 7.08
CA ASN A 72 4.55 -16.96 7.13
C ASN A 72 5.98 -17.17 7.69
N PRO A 73 6.12 -17.77 8.89
CA PRO A 73 7.42 -17.93 9.55
C PRO A 73 8.33 -18.96 8.86
N TYR A 74 7.78 -19.77 7.95
CA TYR A 74 8.53 -20.79 7.20
C TYR A 74 9.11 -20.25 5.88
N LEU A 75 8.87 -18.98 5.54
CA LEU A 75 9.35 -18.36 4.30
C LEU A 75 10.53 -17.43 4.56
N CYS A 76 11.65 -17.73 3.91
CA CYS A 76 12.80 -16.83 3.85
C CYS A 76 12.59 -15.80 2.74
N LEU A 77 12.09 -14.61 3.09
CA LEU A 77 11.76 -13.58 2.10
C LEU A 77 13.00 -12.99 1.41
N GLY A 78 14.13 -12.82 2.10
CA GLY A 78 15.39 -12.35 1.50
C GLY A 78 15.21 -11.14 0.56
N SER A 79 15.61 -11.29 -0.71
CA SER A 79 15.48 -10.24 -1.73
C SER A 79 14.03 -9.98 -2.19
N TYR A 80 13.10 -10.90 -1.95
CA TYR A 80 11.69 -10.75 -2.32
C TYR A 80 10.98 -9.66 -1.53
N VAL A 81 11.46 -9.32 -0.32
CA VAL A 81 10.92 -8.22 0.51
C VAL A 81 10.89 -6.91 -0.29
N LYS A 82 11.94 -6.63 -1.08
CA LYS A 82 12.00 -5.42 -1.89
C LYS A 82 10.87 -5.35 -2.94
N SER A 83 10.56 -6.49 -3.57
CA SER A 83 9.48 -6.58 -4.56
C SER A 83 8.11 -6.39 -3.90
N LEU A 84 7.91 -7.02 -2.74
CA LEU A 84 6.67 -6.89 -1.97
C LEU A 84 6.46 -5.45 -1.49
N ILE A 85 7.50 -4.79 -0.95
CA ILE A 85 7.45 -3.38 -0.57
C ILE A 85 7.12 -2.51 -1.78
N ALA A 86 7.73 -2.77 -2.95
CA ALA A 86 7.42 -2.00 -4.15
C ALA A 86 5.95 -2.12 -4.57
N SER A 87 5.36 -3.31 -4.47
CA SER A 87 3.92 -3.52 -4.72
C SER A 87 3.04 -2.80 -3.71
N VAL A 88 3.39 -2.85 -2.42
CA VAL A 88 2.66 -2.15 -1.36
C VAL A 88 2.74 -0.63 -1.57
N MET A 89 3.95 -0.10 -1.81
CA MET A 89 4.19 1.32 -2.07
C MET A 89 3.45 1.81 -3.32
N TYR A 90 3.31 0.96 -4.35
CA TYR A 90 2.48 1.27 -5.52
C TYR A 90 1.02 1.53 -5.11
N CYS A 91 0.42 0.64 -4.32
CA CYS A 91 -0.95 0.82 -3.81
C CYS A 91 -1.08 2.03 -2.87
N VAL A 92 -0.04 2.34 -2.10
CA VAL A 92 -0.02 3.51 -1.21
C VAL A 92 0.02 4.82 -2.00
N LEU A 93 0.87 4.93 -3.03
CA LEU A 93 1.25 6.24 -3.60
C LEU A 93 0.72 6.51 -5.00
N GLU A 94 0.54 5.50 -5.83
CA GLU A 94 0.27 5.75 -7.25
C GLU A 94 -1.20 6.12 -7.49
N PRO A 95 -1.50 7.01 -8.44
CA PRO A 95 -2.87 7.27 -8.86
C PRO A 95 -3.40 6.07 -9.64
N LEU A 96 -4.12 5.19 -8.94
CA LEU A 96 -4.69 3.97 -9.51
C LEU A 96 -5.75 4.34 -10.55
N ALA A 97 -5.86 3.58 -11.63
CA ALA A 97 -6.93 3.78 -12.62
C ALA A 97 -8.31 3.68 -11.95
N ALA A 98 -8.44 2.83 -10.92
CA ALA A 98 -9.66 2.73 -10.15
C ALA A 98 -10.00 4.00 -9.34
N SER A 99 -9.03 4.86 -9.02
CA SER A 99 -9.25 6.15 -8.35
C SER A 99 -9.93 7.19 -9.23
N ILE A 100 -10.03 6.96 -10.55
CA ILE A 100 -10.72 7.87 -11.48
C ILE A 100 -12.22 7.89 -11.21
N ASN A 101 -12.79 6.76 -10.75
CA ASN A 101 -14.20 6.68 -10.40
C ASN A 101 -14.41 7.13 -8.94
N PRO A 102 -15.12 8.24 -8.67
CA PRO A 102 -15.33 8.74 -7.30
C PRO A 102 -16.10 7.77 -6.39
N LEU A 103 -16.83 6.79 -6.96
CA LEU A 103 -17.55 5.77 -6.20
C LEU A 103 -16.63 4.69 -5.63
N ASN A 104 -15.42 4.57 -6.16
CA ASN A 104 -14.46 3.56 -5.73
C ASN A 104 -13.75 4.04 -4.46
N ASP A 105 -13.93 3.30 -3.36
CA ASP A 105 -13.23 3.59 -2.10
C ASP A 105 -11.78 3.10 -2.13
N HIS A 106 -10.95 3.80 -2.88
CA HIS A 106 -9.51 3.55 -2.92
C HIS A 106 -8.79 4.05 -1.66
N TRP A 107 -9.45 4.79 -0.77
CA TRP A 107 -8.86 5.31 0.46
C TRP A 107 -8.60 4.17 1.44
N THR A 108 -9.59 3.28 1.63
CA THR A 108 -9.46 2.07 2.45
C THR A 108 -8.32 1.17 1.96
N LEU A 109 -8.12 1.05 0.64
CA LEU A 109 -7.00 0.30 0.08
C LEU A 109 -5.65 0.94 0.48
N ARG A 110 -5.55 2.28 0.41
CA ARG A 110 -4.32 3.01 0.79
C ARG A 110 -4.01 2.88 2.27
N ASP A 111 -5.03 2.95 3.13
CA ASP A 111 -4.88 2.74 4.59
C ASP A 111 -4.37 1.34 4.90
N TYR A 112 -4.98 0.32 4.27
CA TYR A 112 -4.54 -1.07 4.43
C TYR A 112 -3.12 -1.29 3.91
N ALA A 113 -2.77 -0.71 2.76
CA ALA A 113 -1.43 -0.79 2.19
C ALA A 113 -0.39 -0.10 3.09
N ALA A 114 -0.71 1.07 3.65
CA ALA A 114 0.16 1.78 4.58
C ALA A 114 0.36 0.98 5.88
N LEU A 115 -0.70 0.40 6.43
CA LEU A 115 -0.60 -0.49 7.59
C LEU A 115 0.30 -1.70 7.30
N LEU A 116 0.14 -2.31 6.12
CA LEU A 116 0.98 -3.43 5.70
C LEU A 116 2.44 -3.02 5.53
N LEU A 117 2.71 -1.82 5.00
CA LEU A 117 4.07 -1.26 4.93
C LEU A 117 4.70 -1.16 6.33
N GLY A 118 3.96 -0.64 7.30
CA GLY A 118 4.37 -0.60 8.71
C GLY A 118 4.66 -2.00 9.25
N GLN A 119 3.77 -2.97 9.02
CA GLN A 119 3.97 -4.36 9.45
C GLN A 119 5.24 -4.98 8.86
N ILE A 120 5.53 -4.73 7.59
CA ILE A 120 6.77 -5.20 6.94
C ILE A 120 7.98 -4.59 7.64
N PHE A 121 7.95 -3.27 7.89
CA PHE A 121 9.04 -2.55 8.55
C PHE A 121 9.32 -3.10 9.95
N TRP A 122 8.28 -3.29 10.77
CA TRP A 122 8.44 -3.76 12.15
C TRP A 122 8.77 -5.25 12.27
N THR A 123 8.34 -6.08 11.33
CA THR A 123 8.58 -7.54 11.37
C THR A 123 9.91 -7.92 10.73
N HIS A 124 10.31 -7.23 9.66
CA HIS A 124 11.49 -7.55 8.85
C HIS A 124 12.54 -6.41 8.88
N GLY A 125 12.61 -5.67 9.99
CA GLY A 125 13.39 -4.44 10.13
C GLY A 125 14.84 -4.55 9.67
N ASP A 126 15.54 -5.65 9.96
CA ASP A 126 16.92 -5.87 9.52
C ASP A 126 17.05 -5.87 8.00
N LEU A 127 16.12 -6.53 7.30
CA LEU A 127 16.07 -6.59 5.83
C LEU A 127 15.66 -5.25 5.23
N VAL A 128 14.75 -4.53 5.90
CA VAL A 128 14.16 -3.28 5.43
C VAL A 128 15.01 -2.05 5.79
N SER A 129 15.93 -2.16 6.75
CA SER A 129 16.80 -1.08 7.21
C SER A 129 17.52 -0.36 6.06
N SER A 130 18.03 -1.13 5.10
CA SER A 130 18.69 -0.63 3.88
C SER A 130 17.75 0.12 2.93
N LEU A 131 16.45 -0.20 2.97
CA LEU A 131 15.40 0.42 2.15
C LEU A 131 14.70 1.58 2.86
N TYR A 132 14.79 1.66 4.19
CA TYR A 132 14.05 2.66 4.98
C TYR A 132 14.31 4.09 4.49
N HIS A 133 15.59 4.43 4.25
CA HIS A 133 15.93 5.74 3.70
C HIS A 133 15.29 5.99 2.33
N GLN A 134 15.26 4.98 1.45
CA GLN A 134 14.63 5.10 0.12
C GLN A 134 13.11 5.25 0.21
N ILE A 135 12.47 4.56 1.17
CA ILE A 135 11.03 4.69 1.44
C ILE A 135 10.72 6.11 1.92
N LEU A 136 11.44 6.61 2.92
CA LEU A 136 11.26 7.99 3.42
C LEU A 136 11.47 9.04 2.33
N LEU A 137 12.52 8.89 1.51
CA LEU A 137 12.78 9.80 0.39
C LEU A 137 11.64 9.76 -0.64
N THR A 138 11.07 8.60 -0.90
CA THR A 138 9.93 8.48 -1.83
C THR A 138 8.69 9.19 -1.29
N LEU A 139 8.37 8.98 -0.01
CA LEU A 139 7.26 9.65 0.66
C LEU A 139 7.45 11.18 0.70
N GLN A 140 8.67 11.63 1.03
CA GLN A 140 9.05 13.04 1.03
C GLN A 140 8.88 13.67 -0.36
N LYS A 141 9.33 13.00 -1.42
CA LYS A 141 9.19 13.50 -2.80
C LYS A 141 7.74 13.71 -3.19
N VAL A 142 6.84 12.82 -2.77
CA VAL A 142 5.41 13.00 -3.01
C VAL A 142 4.88 14.24 -2.28
N LEU A 143 5.23 14.44 -1.01
CA LEU A 143 4.79 15.63 -0.26
C LEU A 143 5.36 16.94 -0.81
N ALA A 144 6.55 16.91 -1.41
CA ALA A 144 7.20 18.07 -1.99
C ALA A 144 6.72 18.46 -3.39
N ASP A 145 5.97 17.58 -4.08
CA ASP A 145 5.50 17.80 -5.44
C ASP A 145 4.04 18.26 -5.45
N PRO A 146 3.75 19.56 -5.64
CA PRO A 146 2.38 20.09 -5.58
C PRO A 146 1.52 19.67 -6.80
N VAL A 147 2.12 19.08 -7.83
CA VAL A 147 1.40 18.63 -9.04
C VAL A 147 0.90 17.19 -8.87
N ARG A 148 1.40 16.46 -7.87
CA ARG A 148 0.92 15.11 -7.57
C ARG A 148 -0.56 15.15 -7.12
N PRO A 149 -1.36 14.14 -7.50
CA PRO A 149 -2.74 14.04 -7.03
C PRO A 149 -2.84 13.92 -5.49
N LEU A 150 -3.91 14.47 -4.91
CA LEU A 150 -4.13 14.46 -3.46
C LEU A 150 -4.22 13.04 -2.88
N CYS A 151 -4.66 12.05 -3.65
CA CYS A 151 -4.64 10.66 -3.21
C CYS A 151 -3.22 10.11 -3.00
N SER A 152 -2.23 10.58 -3.77
CA SER A 152 -0.81 10.26 -3.55
C SER A 152 -0.30 10.91 -2.27
N HIS A 153 -0.64 12.18 -2.03
CA HIS A 153 -0.27 12.88 -0.80
C HIS A 153 -0.88 12.22 0.44
N TYR A 154 -2.16 11.85 0.38
CA TYR A 154 -2.82 11.09 1.43
C TYR A 154 -2.03 9.82 1.76
N GLY A 155 -1.73 9.03 0.71
CA GLY A 155 -0.90 7.84 0.81
C GLY A 155 0.45 8.09 1.48
N ALA A 156 1.11 9.20 1.14
CA ALA A 156 2.37 9.58 1.74
C ALA A 156 2.24 9.87 3.24
N VAL A 157 1.18 10.58 3.65
CA VAL A 157 0.92 10.91 5.07
C VAL A 157 0.61 9.64 5.87
N VAL A 158 -0.33 8.80 5.41
CA VAL A 158 -0.67 7.54 6.13
C VAL A 158 0.49 6.54 6.12
N GLY A 159 1.29 6.53 5.06
CA GLY A 159 2.52 5.74 4.97
C GLY A 159 3.56 6.17 6.00
N LEU A 160 3.80 7.48 6.16
CA LEU A 160 4.69 8.01 7.20
C LEU A 160 4.18 7.68 8.60
N HIS A 161 2.87 7.85 8.83
CA HIS A 161 2.25 7.50 10.11
C HIS A 161 2.46 6.01 10.47
N ALA A 162 2.26 5.11 9.51
CA ALA A 162 2.45 3.67 9.72
C ALA A 162 3.91 3.25 9.98
N LEU A 163 4.88 4.04 9.49
CA LEU A 163 6.31 3.84 9.77
C LEU A 163 6.71 4.33 11.18
N GLY A 164 5.88 5.16 11.83
CA GLY A 164 6.05 5.62 13.20
C GLY A 164 6.44 7.10 13.33
N TRP A 165 6.44 7.58 14.56
CA TRP A 165 6.63 9.01 14.88
C TRP A 165 7.95 9.59 14.37
N GLU A 166 9.04 8.80 14.37
CA GLU A 166 10.34 9.27 13.85
C GLU A 166 10.28 9.60 12.35
N ALA A 167 9.53 8.82 11.57
CA ALA A 167 9.32 9.08 10.15
C ALA A 167 8.53 10.37 9.94
N VAL A 168 7.47 10.57 10.74
CA VAL A 168 6.65 11.80 10.72
C VAL A 168 7.49 13.03 11.09
N GLN A 169 8.23 12.97 12.20
CA GLN A 169 9.07 14.08 12.64
C GLN A 169 10.17 14.40 11.62
N ARG A 170 10.75 13.38 10.98
CA ARG A 170 11.84 13.58 10.03
C ARG A 170 11.38 14.12 8.68
N VAL A 171 10.20 13.72 8.22
CA VAL A 171 9.73 14.00 6.86
C VAL A 171 8.57 15.00 6.85
N LEU A 172 7.51 14.76 7.61
CA LEU A 172 6.31 15.60 7.56
C LEU A 172 6.53 16.95 8.22
N TYR A 173 7.04 16.97 9.47
CA TYR A 173 7.15 18.19 10.27
C TYR A 173 7.96 19.31 9.59
N PRO A 174 9.15 19.05 8.99
CA PRO A 174 9.94 20.11 8.36
C PRO A 174 9.27 20.74 7.13
N HIS A 175 8.35 20.02 6.49
CA HIS A 175 7.66 20.48 5.27
C HIS A 175 6.22 20.94 5.56
N LEU A 176 5.72 20.74 6.78
CA LEU A 176 4.31 20.91 7.11
C LEU A 176 3.82 22.34 6.88
N SER A 177 4.61 23.37 7.21
CA SER A 177 4.24 24.78 7.00
C SER A 177 4.03 25.12 5.53
N THR A 178 4.93 24.65 4.67
CA THR A 178 4.86 24.86 3.22
C THR A 178 3.72 24.04 2.62
N TYR A 179 3.59 22.78 3.04
CA TYR A 179 2.52 21.91 2.59
C TYR A 179 1.14 22.43 2.99
N TRP A 180 1.00 22.92 4.22
CA TRP A 180 -0.23 23.51 4.73
C TRP A 180 -0.69 24.71 3.90
N SER A 181 0.24 25.62 3.56
CA SER A 181 -0.08 26.78 2.72
C SER A 181 -0.68 26.36 1.37
N ASN A 182 -0.16 25.29 0.76
CA ASN A 182 -0.68 24.76 -0.50
C ASN A 182 -2.03 24.06 -0.32
N LEU A 183 -2.18 23.24 0.72
CA LEU A 183 -3.42 22.53 1.00
C LEU A 183 -4.55 23.49 1.34
N GLN A 184 -4.25 24.57 2.06
CA GLN A 184 -5.23 25.59 2.45
C GLN A 184 -5.88 26.24 1.22
N VAL A 185 -5.13 26.51 0.14
CA VAL A 185 -5.69 27.02 -1.12
C VAL A 185 -6.75 26.08 -1.70
N VAL A 186 -6.55 24.77 -1.60
CA VAL A 186 -7.52 23.77 -2.05
C VAL A 186 -8.76 23.72 -1.15
N LEU A 187 -8.56 23.83 0.17
CA LEU A 187 -9.66 23.79 1.15
C LEU A 187 -10.52 25.06 1.11
N ASP A 188 -9.93 26.21 0.80
CA ASP A 188 -10.60 27.50 0.70
C ASP A 188 -11.24 27.74 -0.68
N ASP A 189 -11.10 26.80 -1.63
CA ASP A 189 -11.79 26.88 -2.93
C ASP A 189 -13.28 26.53 -2.75
N TYR A 190 -14.17 27.44 -3.16
CA TYR A 190 -15.64 27.28 -3.11
C TYR A 190 -16.27 27.05 -4.48
N SER A 191 -15.45 26.87 -5.53
CA SER A 191 -15.95 26.58 -6.86
C SER A 191 -16.57 25.18 -6.93
N VAL A 192 -17.77 25.09 -7.52
CA VAL A 192 -18.49 23.82 -7.68
C VAL A 192 -17.71 22.84 -8.57
N SER A 193 -16.94 23.35 -9.54
CA SER A 193 -16.09 22.55 -10.43
C SER A 193 -14.99 21.79 -9.69
N ASN A 194 -14.56 22.25 -8.51
CA ASN A 194 -13.47 21.64 -7.73
C ASN A 194 -13.97 20.89 -6.48
N ALA A 195 -15.28 20.59 -6.39
CA ALA A 195 -15.86 19.93 -5.22
C ALA A 195 -15.17 18.59 -4.87
N GLN A 196 -14.81 17.77 -5.88
CA GLN A 196 -14.09 16.51 -5.65
C GLN A 196 -12.67 16.76 -5.12
N VAL A 197 -11.94 17.71 -5.72
CA VAL A 197 -10.58 18.06 -5.30
C VAL A 197 -10.58 18.56 -3.85
N LYS A 198 -11.59 19.35 -3.47
CA LYS A 198 -11.80 19.77 -2.08
C LYS A 198 -12.07 18.61 -1.14
N ALA A 199 -12.92 17.66 -1.54
CA ALA A 199 -13.21 16.46 -0.75
C ALA A 199 -11.93 15.62 -0.52
N ASP A 200 -11.11 15.45 -1.56
CA ASP A 200 -9.80 14.79 -1.46
C ASP A 200 -8.84 15.59 -0.55
N GLY A 201 -8.89 16.92 -0.61
CA GLY A 201 -8.13 17.80 0.27
C GLY A 201 -8.48 17.59 1.75
N HIS A 202 -9.77 17.43 2.05
CA HIS A 202 -10.22 17.10 3.40
C HIS A 202 -9.75 15.71 3.87
N LYS A 203 -9.64 14.73 2.98
CA LYS A 203 -9.04 13.42 3.31
C LYS A 203 -7.59 13.58 3.73
N VAL A 204 -6.79 14.34 2.97
CA VAL A 204 -5.38 14.61 3.31
C VAL A 204 -5.26 15.36 4.63
N TYR A 205 -6.09 16.39 4.84
CA TYR A 205 -6.10 17.14 6.09
C TYR A 205 -6.39 16.25 7.30
N GLY A 206 -7.42 15.39 7.20
CA GLY A 206 -7.74 14.43 8.25
C GLY A 206 -6.59 13.48 8.55
N ALA A 207 -5.90 12.98 7.52
CA ALA A 207 -4.73 12.12 7.69
C ALA A 207 -3.59 12.84 8.42
N ILE A 208 -3.35 14.13 8.13
CA ILE A 208 -2.33 14.94 8.81
C ILE A 208 -2.67 15.08 10.30
N LEU A 209 -3.93 15.36 10.63
CA LEU A 209 -4.37 15.49 12.03
C LEU A 209 -4.22 14.18 12.83
N VAL A 210 -4.31 13.03 12.18
CA VAL A 210 -4.08 11.72 12.81
C VAL A 210 -2.58 11.42 12.94
N ALA A 211 -1.77 11.91 12.00
CA ALA A 211 -0.33 11.63 11.95
C ALA A 211 0.51 12.47 12.91
N VAL A 212 0.10 13.72 13.17
CA VAL A 212 0.82 14.73 13.97
C VAL A 212 0.34 14.70 15.42
#